data_AF-A0A521SSX6-F1
#
_entry.id   AF-A0A521SSX6-F1
#
_cell.length_a   1.000
_cell.length_b   1.000
_cell.length_c   1.000
_cell.angle_alpha   90.00
_cell.angle_beta   90.00
_cell.angle_gamma   90.00
#
_symmetry.space_group_name_H-M   'P 1'
#
loop_
_entity.id
_entity.type
_entity.pdbx_description
1 polymer ?
#
loop_
_entity_poly.entity_id
_entity_poly.type
_entity_poly.pdbx_seq_one_letter_code
_entity_poly.pdbx_strand_id
1 'polypeptide(L)'
;MNEKAGKIDLAKFREASKEQRELAKTGLEGHTIRQRAVIRLIGDQLKEARVGEYTILCDEAKSRKGGGKAPSPLQYFVAAVGF
;
A
#
# COMPACT_ATOMS: atom_id res chain seq x y z
N MET A 1 15.05 -26.23 22.03
CA MET A 1 15.14 -25.01 21.19
C MET A 1 13.73 -24.69 20.71
N ASN A 2 13.18 -23.53 21.07
CA ASN A 2 11.75 -23.23 20.91
C ASN A 2 11.50 -22.66 19.50
N GLU A 3 10.91 -23.49 18.62
CA GLU A 3 10.96 -23.32 17.17
C GLU A 3 9.64 -22.80 16.56
N LYS A 4 8.98 -21.84 17.21
CA LYS A 4 7.82 -21.12 16.63
C LYS A 4 7.77 -19.64 17.03
N ALA A 5 8.81 -18.89 16.67
CA ALA A 5 8.67 -17.44 16.56
C ALA A 5 7.90 -17.16 15.26
N GLY A 6 6.61 -16.80 15.36
CA GLY A 6 5.85 -16.35 14.20
C GLY A 6 6.54 -15.16 13.51
N LYS A 7 6.39 -15.02 12.19
CA LYS A 7 6.98 -13.91 11.43
C LYS A 7 6.46 -12.52 11.84
N ILE A 8 5.42 -12.47 12.67
CA ILE A 8 4.76 -11.27 13.16
C ILE A 8 5.03 -11.13 14.65
N ASP A 9 5.49 -9.95 15.06
CA ASP A 9 5.58 -9.56 16.46
C ASP A 9 4.18 -9.23 17.00
N LEU A 10 3.58 -10.21 17.68
CA LEU A 10 2.23 -10.10 18.22
C LEU A 10 2.12 -9.09 19.37
N ALA A 11 3.21 -8.81 20.09
CA ALA A 11 3.19 -7.83 21.17
C ALA A 11 3.03 -6.42 20.61
N LYS A 12 3.84 -6.07 19.60
CA LYS A 12 3.72 -4.78 18.88
C LYS A 12 2.36 -4.62 18.22
N PHE A 13 1.83 -5.68 17.60
CA PHE A 13 0.52 -5.62 16.96
C PHE A 13 -0.62 -5.33 17.96
N ARG A 14 -0.56 -5.93 19.16
CA ARG A 14 -1.55 -5.69 20.23
C ARG A 14 -1.48 -4.27 20.77
N GLU A 15 -0.29 -3.70 20.88
CA GLU A 15 -0.08 -2.32 21.30
C GLU A 15 -0.73 -1.35 20.30
N ALA A 16 -0.37 -1.46 19.01
CA ALA A 16 -0.97 -0.66 17.94
C ALA A 16 -2.50 -0.79 17.88
N SER A 17 -3.03 -2.00 18.06
CA SER A 17 -4.49 -2.23 18.10
C SER A 17 -5.17 -1.51 19.27
N LYS A 18 -4.53 -1.44 20.44
CA LYS A 18 -5.06 -0.69 21.59
C LYS A 18 -5.04 0.81 21.31
N GLU A 19 -3.94 1.34 20.76
CA GLU A 19 -3.82 2.75 20.41
C GLU A 19 -4.90 3.18 19.42
N GLN A 20 -5.11 2.41 18.34
CA GLN A 20 -6.17 2.66 17.36
C GLN A 20 -7.57 2.62 18.00
N ARG A 21 -7.80 1.71 18.95
CA ARG A 21 -9.07 1.62 19.67
C ARG A 21 -9.32 2.83 20.57
N GLU A 22 -8.29 3.36 21.23
CA GLU A 22 -8.44 4.57 22.04
C GLU A 22 -8.62 5.81 21.16
N LEU A 23 -7.90 5.90 20.03
CA LEU A 23 -8.09 6.96 19.03
C LEU A 23 -9.52 6.96 18.47
N ALA A 24 -10.08 5.79 18.15
CA ALA A 24 -11.46 5.66 17.69
C ALA A 24 -12.49 6.26 18.67
N LYS A 25 -12.21 6.29 19.99
CA LYS A 25 -13.13 6.88 20.97
C LYS A 25 -13.17 8.40 20.95
N THR A 26 -12.24 9.08 20.28
CA THR A 26 -12.15 10.56 20.25
C THR A 26 -13.11 11.21 19.25
N GLY A 27 -13.88 10.41 18.50
CA GLY A 27 -14.94 10.87 17.59
C GLY A 27 -14.72 10.43 16.14
N LEU A 28 -15.44 11.06 15.20
CA LEU A 28 -15.41 10.73 13.77
C LEU A 28 -14.00 10.77 13.15
N GLU A 29 -13.13 11.65 13.62
CA GLU A 29 -11.74 11.75 13.15
C GLU A 29 -10.92 10.51 13.53
N GLY A 30 -11.16 9.92 14.71
CA GLY A 30 -10.51 8.70 15.17
C GLY A 30 -10.87 7.44 14.38
N HIS A 31 -11.93 7.50 13.57
CA HIS A 31 -12.38 6.41 12.70
C HIS A 31 -12.01 6.62 11.23
N THR A 32 -11.47 7.78 10.87
CA THR A 32 -11.26 8.14 9.47
C THR A 32 -9.79 7.98 9.08
N ILE A 33 -9.50 7.04 8.18
CA ILE A 33 -8.20 6.94 7.51
C ILE A 33 -8.30 7.59 6.14
N ARG A 34 -7.43 8.57 5.87
CA ARG A 34 -7.31 9.21 4.56
C ARG A 34 -5.95 8.88 3.95
N GLN A 35 -5.95 8.03 2.93
CA GLN A 35 -4.77 7.83 2.09
C GLN A 35 -4.91 8.62 0.79
N ARG A 36 -3.79 9.18 0.31
CA ARG A 36 -3.75 9.95 -0.93
C ARG A 36 -2.55 9.51 -1.76
N ALA A 37 -2.75 9.49 -3.07
CA ALA A 37 -1.73 9.31 -4.07
C ALA A 37 -1.65 10.55 -4.96
N VAL A 38 -0.44 10.99 -5.30
CA VAL A 38 -0.21 11.98 -6.37
C VAL A 38 0.46 11.25 -7.52
N ILE A 39 -0.14 11.30 -8.71
CA ILE A 39 0.28 10.51 -9.88
C ILE A 39 0.66 11.45 -11.01
N ARG A 40 1.81 11.20 -11.65
CA ARG A 40 2.29 11.93 -12.82
C ARG A 40 2.62 10.96 -13.94
N LEU A 41 2.27 11.32 -15.17
CA LEU A 41 2.73 10.64 -16.37
C LEU A 41 4.16 11.12 -16.66
N ILE A 42 5.13 10.20 -16.69
CA ILE A 42 6.55 10.50 -16.85
C ILE A 42 7.16 9.88 -18.12
N GLY A 43 6.35 9.18 -18.91
CA GLY A 43 6.72 8.59 -20.18
C GLY A 43 5.51 8.02 -20.89
N ASP A 44 5.74 7.35 -22.02
CA ASP A 44 4.67 6.67 -22.75
C ASP A 44 4.07 5.56 -21.89
N GLN A 45 2.84 5.79 -21.42
CA GLN A 45 2.08 4.99 -20.46
C GLN A 45 2.71 4.78 -19.07
N LEU A 46 3.99 5.11 -18.88
CA LEU A 46 4.71 5.07 -17.61
C LEU A 46 4.30 6.22 -16.67
N LYS A 47 3.88 5.84 -15.46
CA LYS A 47 3.45 6.74 -14.39
C LYS A 47 4.31 6.55 -13.16
N GLU A 48 4.55 7.65 -12.47
CA GLU A 48 5.11 7.67 -11.12
C GLU A 48 4.01 8.11 -10.15
N ALA A 49 3.77 7.33 -9.10
CA ALA A 49 2.85 7.67 -8.04
C ALA A 49 3.59 7.79 -6.71
N ARG A 50 3.33 8.88 -5.99
CA ARG A 50 3.74 9.05 -4.59
C ARG A 50 2.56 8.74 -3.68
N VAL A 51 2.71 7.73 -2.82
CA VAL A 51 1.72 7.28 -1.83
C VAL A 51 2.37 7.32 -0.46
N GLY A 52 2.03 8.34 0.34
CA GLY A 52 2.75 8.64 1.59
C GLY A 52 4.24 8.91 1.32
N GLU A 53 5.11 8.12 1.94
CA GLU A 53 6.57 8.17 1.76
C GLU A 53 7.08 7.30 0.60
N TYR A 54 6.21 6.46 0.02
CA TYR A 54 6.58 5.54 -1.03
C TYR A 54 6.43 6.17 -2.42
N THR A 55 7.38 5.83 -3.31
CA THR A 55 7.27 6.11 -4.74
C THR A 55 7.13 4.77 -5.48
N ILE A 56 6.07 4.64 -6.27
CA ILE A 56 5.80 3.45 -7.08
C ILE A 56 5.72 3.84 -8.56
N LEU A 57 6.22 2.95 -9.42
CA LEU A 57 6.07 3.09 -10.85
C LEU A 57 4.91 2.22 -11.33
N CYS A 58 4.23 2.65 -12.38
CA CYS A 58 3.18 1.88 -13.02
C CYS A 58 3.28 2.04 -14.53
N ASP A 59 3.30 0.94 -15.27
CA ASP A 59 3.47 0.93 -16.72
C ASP A 59 2.60 -0.16 -17.33
N GLU A 60 2.33 -0.05 -18.62
CA GLU A 60 1.63 -1.08 -19.36
C GLU A 60 2.60 -2.08 -19.99
N ALA A 61 2.13 -3.31 -20.16
CA ALA A 61 2.89 -4.31 -20.90
C ALA A 61 3.06 -3.89 -22.37
N LYS A 62 4.13 -4.37 -23.02
CA LYS A 62 4.39 -4.11 -24.45
C LYS A 62 3.22 -4.54 -25.35
N SER A 63 2.50 -5.61 -24.99
CA SER A 63 1.30 -6.07 -25.71
C SER A 63 0.14 -5.06 -25.67
N ARG A 64 0.11 -4.17 -24.67
CA ARG A 64 -0.81 -3.04 -24.56
C ARG A 64 -0.16 -1.71 -24.97
N LYS A 65 0.94 -1.78 -25.73
CA LYS A 65 1.73 -0.65 -26.23
C LYS A 65 2.42 0.18 -25.13
N GLY A 66 2.65 -0.39 -23.94
CA GLY A 66 3.45 0.24 -22.88
C GLY A 66 4.93 -0.14 -22.91
N GLY A 67 5.70 0.40 -21.96
CA GLY A 67 7.15 0.17 -21.87
C GLY A 67 7.55 -1.13 -21.16
N GLY A 68 6.64 -1.73 -20.40
CA GLY A 68 6.89 -2.90 -19.56
C GLY A 68 7.91 -2.65 -18.44
N LYS A 69 8.10 -1.41 -17.99
CA LYS A 69 9.11 -1.02 -16.99
C LYS A 69 8.63 -1.18 -15.54
N ALA A 70 7.33 -1.38 -15.34
CA ALA A 70 6.71 -1.57 -14.03
C ALA A 70 5.41 -2.40 -14.17
N PRO A 71 4.83 -2.90 -13.07
CA PRO A 71 3.53 -3.56 -13.12
C PRO A 71 2.43 -2.62 -13.62
N SER A 72 1.46 -3.21 -14.31
CA SER A 72 0.24 -2.52 -14.76
C SER A 72 -0.68 -2.19 -13.59
N PRO A 73 -1.58 -1.19 -13.75
CA PRO A 73 -2.53 -0.83 -12.70
C PRO A 73 -3.35 -2.04 -12.24
N LEU A 74 -3.75 -2.92 -13.17
CA LEU A 74 -4.50 -4.13 -12.84
C LEU A 74 -3.70 -5.11 -11.99
N GLN A 75 -2.39 -5.25 -12.22
CA GLN A 75 -1.55 -6.12 -11.41
C GLN A 75 -1.41 -5.59 -9.98
N TYR A 76 -1.28 -4.27 -9.79
CA TYR A 76 -1.34 -3.66 -8.46
C TYR A 76 -2.69 -3.92 -7.78
N PHE A 77 -3.80 -3.76 -8.52
CA PHE A 77 -5.13 -4.02 -7.99
C PHE A 77 -5.33 -5.48 -7.56
N VAL A 78 -4.89 -6.44 -8.37
CA VAL A 78 -4.97 -7.88 -8.04
C VAL A 78 -4.08 -8.22 -6.85
N ALA A 79 -2.85 -7.71 -6.81
CA ALA A 79 -1.93 -7.94 -5.69
C ALA A 79 -2.47 -7.37 -4.37
N ALA A 80 -3.18 -6.24 -4.41
CA ALA A 80 -3.77 -5.60 -3.24
C ALA A 80 -4.79 -6.47 -2.49
N VAL A 81 -5.39 -7.47 -3.15
CA VAL A 81 -6.29 -8.44 -2.49
C VAL A 81 -5.52 -9.41 -1.58
N GLY A 82 -4.23 -9.65 -1.85
CA GLY A 82 -3.39 -10.58 -1.11
C GLY A 82 -2.51 -9.94 -0.02
N PHE A 83 -2.51 -8.61 0.11
CA PHE A 83 -1.88 -7.88 1.21
C PHE A 83 -2.86 -7.69 2.36
#